data_AF-A0A5B8SXE8-F1
#
_entry.id   AF-A0A5B8SXE8-F1
#
_cell.length_a   1.000
_cell.length_b   1.000
_cell.length_c   1.000
_cell.angle_alpha   90.00
_cell.angle_beta   90.00
_cell.angle_gamma   90.00
#
_symmetry.space_group_name_H-M   'P 1'
#
loop_
_entity.id
_entity.type
_entity.pdbx_description
1 polymer ?
#
loop_
_entity_poly.entity_id
_entity_poly.type
_entity_poly.pdbx_seq_one_letter_code
_entity_poly.pdbx_strand_id
1 'polypeptide(L)'
;MSFLLIIVLIIITILLGKLAVKLGFSEVVGQLLAGVILGTSLLNWVQSTALIHLLAEIGIAMLMFHSGLSSDLKVMKQHIKASSAIAVFGVVVPVLVMPLAFVLLGYDLRVALFAGVVFAATSISITLAVLAEQRKLATSLGAIILSAAILDDVIALIAMTVFSVVLGGQLGLGGLVPLVAFTAGLFIKKYTLADYLGKGTSMAGKWFFYPIFFGSIGLTLTLPSTSDKIVAIIIFSILAILTKLIGSFLGAKLSGLSSSVATAIGAGMVSRGEMALVIIQIGISSGIVSQNLSSEMIVTVMITTIVAPLIMKPLFKNIKKP
;
A
#
# COMPACT_ATOMS: atom_id res chain seq x y z
N MET A 1 5.89 -15.65 -28.39
CA MET A 1 5.77 -16.32 -27.08
C MET A 1 5.56 -15.34 -25.93
N SER A 2 6.40 -14.30 -25.78
CA SER A 2 6.33 -13.32 -24.68
C SER A 2 4.98 -12.59 -24.55
N PHE A 3 4.39 -12.14 -25.66
CA PHE A 3 3.09 -11.45 -25.64
C PHE A 3 1.93 -12.33 -25.14
N LEU A 4 1.92 -13.63 -25.49
CA LEU A 4 0.90 -14.56 -25.03
C LEU A 4 0.96 -14.73 -23.51
N LEU A 5 2.16 -14.83 -22.94
CA LEU A 5 2.35 -14.94 -21.49
C LEU A 5 1.91 -13.68 -20.74
N ILE A 6 2.08 -12.49 -21.34
CA ILE A 6 1.54 -11.24 -20.77
C ILE A 6 0.01 -11.24 -20.79
N ILE A 7 -0.61 -11.71 -21.88
CA ILE A 7 -2.07 -11.84 -21.95
C ILE A 7 -2.58 -12.82 -20.89
N VAL A 8 -1.93 -13.98 -20.73
CA VAL A 8 -2.25 -14.96 -19.68
C VAL A 8 -2.12 -14.32 -18.29
N LEU A 9 -1.02 -13.59 -18.03
CA LEU A 9 -0.83 -12.87 -16.78
C LEU A 9 -2.00 -11.91 -16.50
N ILE A 10 -2.36 -11.07 -17.47
CA ILE A 10 -3.47 -10.10 -17.33
C ILE A 10 -4.80 -10.80 -17.05
N ILE A 11 -5.12 -11.86 -17.81
CA ILE A 11 -6.39 -12.56 -17.66
C ILE A 11 -6.51 -13.18 -16.26
N ILE A 12 -5.49 -13.91 -15.82
CA ILE A 12 -5.52 -14.61 -14.52
C ILE A 12 -5.51 -13.60 -13.36
N THR A 13 -4.73 -12.52 -13.46
CA THR A 13 -4.71 -11.46 -12.44
C THR A 13 -6.06 -10.74 -12.32
N ILE A 14 -6.73 -10.43 -13.44
CA ILE A 14 -8.09 -9.87 -13.41
C ILE A 14 -9.09 -10.87 -12.81
N LEU A 15 -9.03 -12.15 -13.21
CA LEU A 15 -9.95 -13.17 -12.71
C LEU A 15 -9.81 -13.38 -11.20
N LEU A 16 -8.59 -13.57 -10.71
CA LEU A 16 -8.35 -13.74 -9.27
C LEU A 16 -8.57 -12.45 -8.49
N GLY A 17 -8.28 -11.28 -9.06
CA GLY A 17 -8.61 -9.99 -8.45
C GLY A 17 -10.13 -9.84 -8.21
N LYS A 18 -10.95 -10.13 -9.23
CA LYS A 18 -12.41 -10.12 -9.10
C LYS A 18 -12.92 -11.17 -8.11
N LEU A 19 -12.31 -12.36 -8.10
CA LEU A 19 -12.65 -13.41 -7.12
C LEU A 19 -12.33 -12.95 -5.69
N ALA A 20 -11.18 -12.32 -5.46
CA ALA A 20 -10.79 -11.80 -4.15
C ALA A 20 -11.80 -10.75 -3.64
N VAL A 21 -12.23 -9.83 -4.51
CA VAL A 21 -13.30 -8.86 -4.16
C VAL A 21 -14.61 -9.56 -3.81
N LYS A 22 -15.01 -10.60 -4.55
CA LYS A 22 -16.21 -11.39 -4.25
C LYS A 22 -16.13 -12.10 -2.89
N LEU A 23 -14.92 -12.48 -2.46
CA LEU A 23 -14.65 -13.09 -1.16
C LEU A 23 -14.47 -12.06 -0.02
N GLY A 24 -14.55 -10.76 -0.31
CA GLY A 24 -14.41 -9.69 0.68
C GLY A 24 -12.97 -9.23 0.96
N PHE A 25 -12.02 -9.59 0.09
CA PHE A 25 -10.63 -9.14 0.13
C PHE A 25 -10.37 -8.01 -0.89
N SER A 26 -9.17 -7.41 -0.82
CA SER A 26 -8.72 -6.45 -1.84
C SER A 26 -8.49 -7.14 -3.19
N GLU A 27 -8.79 -6.44 -4.28
CA GLU A 27 -8.44 -6.86 -5.64
C GLU A 27 -6.93 -7.15 -5.77
N VAL A 28 -6.10 -6.34 -5.11
CA VAL A 28 -4.63 -6.47 -5.08
C VAL A 28 -4.18 -7.84 -4.57
N VAL A 29 -4.86 -8.39 -3.55
CA VAL A 29 -4.52 -9.73 -3.02
C VAL A 29 -4.71 -10.79 -4.10
N GLY A 30 -5.82 -10.75 -4.82
CA GLY A 30 -6.08 -11.69 -5.91
C GLY A 30 -5.08 -11.57 -7.06
N GLN A 31 -4.70 -10.33 -7.40
CA GLN A 31 -3.70 -10.07 -8.45
C GLN A 31 -2.29 -10.54 -8.05
N LEU A 32 -1.88 -10.34 -6.79
CA LEU A 32 -0.62 -10.86 -6.26
C LEU A 32 -0.62 -12.39 -6.27
N LEU A 33 -1.71 -13.02 -5.80
CA LEU A 33 -1.86 -14.48 -5.81
C LEU A 33 -1.79 -15.06 -7.24
N ALA A 34 -2.37 -14.37 -8.22
CA ALA A 34 -2.23 -14.76 -9.62
C ALA A 34 -0.76 -14.78 -10.07
N GLY A 35 0.01 -13.76 -9.69
CA GLY A 35 1.45 -13.72 -9.92
C GLY A 35 2.18 -14.88 -9.23
N VAL A 36 1.88 -15.16 -7.96
CA VAL A 36 2.50 -16.28 -7.22
C VAL A 36 2.20 -17.63 -7.89
N ILE A 37 0.95 -17.82 -8.35
CA ILE A 37 0.51 -19.04 -9.03
C ILE A 37 1.23 -19.22 -10.37
N LEU A 38 1.28 -18.17 -11.19
CA LEU A 38 1.89 -18.23 -12.52
C LEU A 38 3.43 -18.19 -12.49
N GLY A 39 4.01 -17.62 -11.44
CA GLY A 39 5.44 -17.37 -11.29
C GLY A 39 6.23 -18.54 -10.76
N THR A 40 7.48 -18.26 -10.41
CA THR A 40 8.50 -19.26 -10.04
C THR A 40 8.14 -20.04 -8.78
N SER A 41 7.26 -19.52 -7.94
CA SER A 41 6.84 -20.17 -6.69
C SER A 41 5.97 -21.40 -6.90
N LEU A 42 5.17 -21.47 -7.98
CA LEU A 42 4.25 -22.60 -8.23
C LEU A 42 4.41 -23.15 -9.64
N LEU A 43 3.72 -22.58 -10.64
CA LEU A 43 3.65 -23.16 -11.98
C LEU A 43 4.87 -22.84 -12.85
N ASN A 44 5.54 -21.72 -12.58
CA ASN A 44 6.65 -21.19 -13.35
C ASN A 44 6.34 -21.06 -14.87
N TRP A 45 5.09 -20.74 -15.20
CA TRP A 45 4.62 -20.57 -16.58
C TRP A 45 4.96 -19.19 -17.15
N VAL A 46 4.97 -18.18 -16.28
CA VAL A 46 5.28 -16.80 -16.64
C VAL A 46 6.50 -16.38 -15.83
N GLN A 47 7.53 -15.91 -16.53
CA GLN A 47 8.74 -15.38 -15.90
C GLN A 47 8.77 -13.87 -16.05
N SER A 48 9.39 -13.19 -15.08
CA SER A 48 9.58 -11.75 -15.19
C SER A 48 10.54 -11.43 -16.35
N THR A 49 10.14 -10.52 -17.23
CA THR A 49 10.92 -10.08 -18.39
C THR A 49 11.07 -8.57 -18.38
N ALA A 50 12.05 -8.03 -19.10
CA ALA A 50 12.25 -6.58 -19.21
C ALA A 50 10.99 -5.83 -19.69
N LEU A 51 10.20 -6.43 -20.59
CA LEU A 51 8.94 -5.85 -21.04
C LEU A 51 7.88 -5.82 -19.93
N ILE A 52 7.76 -6.90 -19.13
CA ILE A 52 6.86 -6.93 -17.97
C ILE A 52 7.27 -5.86 -16.95
N HIS A 53 8.57 -5.72 -16.67
CA HIS A 53 9.09 -4.68 -15.78
C HIS A 53 8.76 -3.27 -16.28
N LEU A 54 8.99 -2.97 -17.56
CA LEU A 54 8.67 -1.67 -18.15
C LEU A 54 7.17 -1.35 -18.05
N LEU A 55 6.31 -2.32 -18.38
CA LEU A 55 4.86 -2.17 -18.27
C LEU A 55 4.39 -2.01 -16.82
N ALA A 56 5.04 -2.72 -15.88
CA ALA A 56 4.78 -2.58 -14.46
C ALA A 56 5.17 -1.18 -13.94
N GLU A 57 6.29 -0.60 -14.37
CA GLU A 57 6.69 0.77 -14.02
C GLU A 57 5.67 1.81 -14.51
N ILE A 58 5.14 1.65 -15.73
CA ILE A 58 4.05 2.49 -16.23
C ILE A 58 2.79 2.28 -15.37
N GLY A 59 2.51 1.05 -14.97
CA GLY A 59 1.39 0.74 -14.08
C GLY A 59 1.49 1.38 -12.72
N ILE A 60 2.68 1.39 -12.11
CA ILE A 60 2.94 2.15 -10.90
C ILE A 60 2.66 3.63 -11.12
N ALA A 61 3.23 4.22 -12.18
CA ALA A 61 3.04 5.65 -12.47
C ALA A 61 1.55 6.00 -12.64
N MET A 62 0.81 5.21 -13.42
CA MET A 62 -0.64 5.40 -13.60
C MET A 62 -1.42 5.24 -12.30
N LEU A 63 -1.06 4.26 -11.47
CA LEU A 63 -1.73 3.99 -10.20
C LEU A 63 -1.57 5.17 -9.23
N MET A 64 -0.34 5.69 -9.14
CA MET A 64 -0.02 6.83 -8.28
C MET A 64 -0.68 8.11 -8.78
N PHE A 65 -0.65 8.33 -10.10
CA PHE A 65 -1.35 9.45 -10.72
C PHE A 65 -2.86 9.40 -10.46
N HIS A 66 -3.49 8.23 -10.62
CA HIS A 66 -4.90 8.04 -10.34
C HIS A 66 -5.24 8.24 -8.86
N SER A 67 -4.37 7.80 -7.95
CA SER A 67 -4.52 8.04 -6.51
C SER A 67 -4.50 9.54 -6.18
N GLY A 68 -3.57 10.29 -6.78
CA GLY A 68 -3.52 11.75 -6.68
C GLY A 68 -4.78 12.42 -7.23
N LEU A 69 -5.28 12.00 -8.40
CA LEU A 69 -6.52 12.50 -9.00
C LEU A 69 -7.78 12.16 -8.19
N SER A 70 -7.77 11.07 -7.44
CA SER A 70 -8.91 10.62 -6.65
C SER A 70 -8.98 11.30 -5.29
N SER A 71 -7.96 12.07 -4.92
CA SER A 71 -7.88 12.75 -3.63
C SER A 71 -8.83 13.94 -3.53
N ASP A 72 -9.71 13.94 -2.52
CA ASP A 72 -10.60 15.07 -2.27
C ASP A 72 -9.94 16.11 -1.36
N LEU A 73 -9.34 17.12 -1.99
CA LEU A 73 -8.67 18.22 -1.29
C LEU A 73 -9.63 19.07 -0.45
N LYS A 74 -10.93 19.12 -0.77
CA LYS A 74 -11.90 19.89 0.01
C LYS A 74 -12.21 19.18 1.32
N VAL A 75 -12.48 17.88 1.26
CA VAL A 75 -12.71 17.04 2.45
C VAL A 75 -11.46 17.01 3.33
N MET A 76 -10.27 16.88 2.74
CA MET A 76 -9.00 16.92 3.49
C MET A 76 -8.81 18.24 4.24
N LYS A 77 -9.15 19.38 3.61
CA LYS A 77 -9.07 20.70 4.26
C LYS A 77 -10.04 20.84 5.43
N GLN A 78 -11.23 20.26 5.35
CA GLN A 78 -12.23 20.32 6.43
C GLN A 78 -11.75 19.59 7.70
N HIS A 79 -10.98 18.50 7.54
CA HIS A 79 -10.51 17.67 8.65
C HIS A 79 -9.00 17.73 8.89
N ILE A 80 -8.34 18.78 8.40
CA ILE A 80 -6.87 18.85 8.30
C ILE A 80 -6.15 18.63 9.64
N LYS A 81 -6.65 19.18 10.75
CA LYS A 81 -6.00 19.04 12.06
C LYS A 81 -5.93 17.58 12.52
N ALA A 82 -7.08 16.91 12.48
CA ALA A 82 -7.17 15.51 12.88
C ALA A 82 -6.41 14.61 11.91
N SER A 83 -6.67 14.75 10.61
CA SER A 83 -6.06 13.89 9.58
C SER A 83 -4.54 14.06 9.51
N SER A 84 -4.00 15.26 9.71
CA SER A 84 -2.55 15.47 9.73
C SER A 84 -1.90 14.83 10.95
N ALA A 85 -2.48 14.96 12.14
CA ALA A 85 -1.95 14.29 13.33
C ALA A 85 -1.99 12.76 13.19
N ILE A 86 -3.10 12.21 12.67
CA ILE A 86 -3.24 10.77 12.42
C ILE A 86 -2.19 10.27 11.43
N ALA A 87 -1.95 11.01 10.34
CA ALA A 87 -0.95 10.65 9.33
C ALA A 87 0.48 10.75 9.88
N VAL A 88 0.82 11.86 10.56
CA VAL A 88 2.16 12.05 11.14
C VAL A 88 2.48 10.97 12.15
N PHE A 89 1.62 10.71 13.14
CA PHE A 89 1.86 9.65 14.12
C PHE A 89 1.75 8.25 13.49
N GLY A 90 0.88 8.09 12.49
CA GLY A 90 0.73 6.88 11.69
C GLY A 90 1.99 6.51 10.90
N VAL A 91 2.85 7.48 10.55
CA VAL A 91 4.14 7.24 9.91
C VAL A 91 5.29 7.19 10.93
N VAL A 92 5.35 8.16 11.84
CA VAL A 92 6.46 8.29 12.79
C VAL A 92 6.58 7.06 13.69
N VAL A 93 5.48 6.51 14.19
CA VAL A 93 5.53 5.33 15.07
C VAL A 93 6.10 4.10 14.35
N PRO A 94 5.59 3.68 13.17
CA PRO A 94 6.23 2.60 12.40
C PRO A 94 7.69 2.90 12.03
N VAL A 95 8.01 4.13 11.60
CA VAL A 95 9.38 4.51 11.22
C VAL A 95 10.36 4.50 12.40
N LEU A 96 9.90 4.64 13.64
CA LEU A 96 10.78 4.52 14.81
C LEU A 96 10.85 3.08 15.34
N VAL A 97 9.73 2.36 15.36
CA VAL A 97 9.64 1.05 16.02
C VAL A 97 10.05 -0.10 15.10
N MET A 98 9.65 -0.07 13.82
CA MET A 98 9.98 -1.16 12.89
C MET A 98 11.49 -1.29 12.67
N PRO A 99 12.28 -0.21 12.48
CA PRO A 99 13.72 -0.38 12.29
C PRO A 99 14.40 -1.00 13.51
N LEU A 100 13.96 -0.65 14.72
CA LEU A 100 14.49 -1.27 15.93
C LEU A 100 14.29 -2.79 15.92
N ALA A 101 13.08 -3.26 15.56
CA ALA A 101 12.81 -4.69 15.46
C ALA A 101 13.64 -5.39 14.39
N PHE A 102 13.82 -4.75 13.22
CA PHE A 102 14.66 -5.29 12.15
C PHE A 102 16.12 -5.39 12.59
N VAL A 103 16.68 -4.36 13.24
CA VAL A 103 18.05 -4.40 13.77
C VAL A 103 18.20 -5.50 14.83
N LEU A 104 17.23 -5.67 15.73
CA LEU A 104 17.24 -6.72 16.75
C LEU A 104 17.18 -8.14 16.16
N LEU A 105 16.56 -8.29 14.99
CA LEU A 105 16.56 -9.54 14.22
C LEU A 105 17.81 -9.72 13.34
N GLY A 106 18.79 -8.82 13.43
CA GLY A 106 20.08 -8.91 12.75
C GLY A 106 20.10 -8.34 11.32
N TYR A 107 19.06 -7.61 10.90
CA TYR A 107 19.07 -6.93 9.60
C TYR A 107 19.88 -5.63 9.66
N ASP A 108 20.50 -5.26 8.53
CA ASP A 108 21.27 -4.02 8.39
C ASP A 108 20.41 -2.77 8.66
N LEU A 109 21.02 -1.72 9.22
CA LEU A 109 20.31 -0.48 9.56
C LEU A 109 19.61 0.16 8.35
N ARG A 110 20.22 0.12 7.16
CA ARG A 110 19.60 0.68 5.95
C ARG A 110 18.32 -0.05 5.61
N VAL A 111 18.37 -1.38 5.66
CA VAL A 111 17.22 -2.26 5.44
C VAL A 111 16.13 -2.02 6.50
N ALA A 112 16.55 -1.89 7.76
CA ALA A 112 15.66 -1.66 8.88
C ALA A 112 14.89 -0.32 8.75
N LEU A 113 15.59 0.76 8.43
CA LEU A 113 15.00 2.08 8.18
C LEU A 113 14.05 2.06 6.97
N PHE A 114 14.45 1.38 5.90
CA PHE A 114 13.59 1.16 4.73
C PHE A 114 12.30 0.41 5.08
N ALA A 115 12.40 -0.66 5.88
CA ALA A 115 11.24 -1.41 6.35
C ALA A 115 10.27 -0.52 7.15
N GLY A 116 10.80 0.40 7.96
CA GLY A 116 9.98 1.40 8.67
C GLY A 116 9.13 2.25 7.73
N VAL A 117 9.69 2.69 6.60
CA VAL A 117 8.95 3.45 5.58
C VAL A 117 7.93 2.56 4.85
N VAL A 118 8.30 1.33 4.48
CA VAL A 118 7.39 0.36 3.83
C VAL A 118 6.15 0.10 4.69
N PHE A 119 6.34 -0.24 5.95
CA PHE A 119 5.24 -0.62 6.84
C PHE A 119 4.49 0.59 7.42
N ALA A 120 5.01 1.80 7.23
CA ALA A 120 4.29 3.03 7.47
C ALA A 120 3.20 3.28 6.42
N ALA A 121 3.35 2.86 5.16
CA ALA A 121 2.37 3.18 4.12
C ALA A 121 1.04 2.42 4.28
N THR A 122 -0.08 3.16 4.28
CA THR A 122 -1.46 2.61 4.35
C THR A 122 -2.04 2.31 2.95
N SER A 123 -3.11 1.50 2.89
CA SER A 123 -3.94 1.34 1.69
C SER A 123 -5.33 1.94 1.87
N ILE A 124 -5.64 2.92 1.01
CA ILE A 124 -6.95 3.60 0.94
C ILE A 124 -8.04 2.65 0.43
N SER A 125 -7.75 1.80 -0.56
CA SER A 125 -8.74 1.00 -1.28
C SER A 125 -9.51 0.03 -0.38
N ILE A 126 -8.81 -0.65 0.53
CA ILE A 126 -9.42 -1.63 1.45
C ILE A 126 -10.31 -0.90 2.45
N THR A 127 -9.79 0.18 3.01
CA THR A 127 -10.51 0.99 4.00
C THR A 127 -11.74 1.64 3.40
N LEU A 128 -11.65 2.15 2.16
CA LEU A 128 -12.80 2.61 1.37
C LEU A 128 -13.86 1.50 1.23
N ALA A 129 -13.46 0.30 0.82
CA ALA A 129 -14.39 -0.81 0.62
C ALA A 129 -15.12 -1.18 1.92
N VAL A 130 -14.39 -1.27 3.04
CA VAL A 130 -15.00 -1.61 4.34
C VAL A 130 -15.86 -0.46 4.87
N LEU A 131 -15.45 0.80 4.71
CA LEU A 131 -16.30 1.96 5.04
C LEU A 131 -17.57 1.99 4.19
N ALA A 132 -17.50 1.60 2.92
CA ALA A 132 -18.66 1.51 2.03
C ALA A 132 -19.63 0.42 2.50
N GLU A 133 -19.11 -0.77 2.76
CA GLU A 133 -19.87 -1.92 3.28
C GLU A 133 -20.59 -1.58 4.59
N GLN A 134 -19.91 -0.86 5.49
CA GLN A 134 -20.46 -0.42 6.77
C GLN A 134 -21.30 0.87 6.68
N ARG A 135 -21.51 1.43 5.48
CA ARG A 135 -22.24 2.69 5.24
C ARG A 135 -21.71 3.88 6.04
N LYS A 136 -20.37 3.97 6.16
CA LYS A 136 -19.63 5.00 6.90
C LYS A 136 -18.85 5.99 6.01
N LEU A 137 -18.83 5.80 4.69
CA LEU A 137 -18.11 6.70 3.76
C LEU A 137 -18.46 8.18 3.93
N ALA A 138 -19.75 8.50 4.02
CA ALA A 138 -20.25 9.87 4.12
C ALA A 138 -20.23 10.44 5.56
N THR A 139 -19.55 9.78 6.51
CA THR A 139 -19.44 10.24 7.91
C THR A 139 -18.12 10.96 8.15
N SER A 140 -18.05 11.76 9.20
CA SER A 140 -16.79 12.41 9.62
C SER A 140 -15.68 11.40 9.89
N LEU A 141 -16.00 10.20 10.42
CA LEU A 141 -15.03 9.11 10.59
C LEU A 141 -14.43 8.70 9.24
N GLY A 142 -15.28 8.46 8.24
CA GLY A 142 -14.84 8.09 6.90
C GLY A 142 -13.99 9.18 6.27
N ALA A 143 -14.44 10.43 6.31
CA ALA A 143 -13.70 11.59 5.80
C ALA A 143 -12.32 11.77 6.46
N ILE A 144 -12.24 11.62 7.79
CA ILE A 144 -10.99 11.74 8.54
C ILE A 144 -10.01 10.63 8.15
N ILE A 145 -10.46 9.38 8.10
CA ILE A 145 -9.62 8.21 7.76
C ILE A 145 -9.09 8.34 6.33
N LEU A 146 -9.96 8.66 5.37
CA LEU A 146 -9.55 8.79 3.96
C LEU A 146 -8.59 9.96 3.75
N SER A 147 -8.85 11.09 4.40
CA SER A 147 -7.94 12.25 4.34
C SER A 147 -6.61 11.96 5.01
N ALA A 148 -6.61 11.22 6.13
CA ALA A 148 -5.38 10.82 6.81
C ALA A 148 -4.57 9.87 5.93
N ALA A 149 -5.20 8.90 5.28
CA ALA A 149 -4.51 7.95 4.40
C ALA A 149 -3.88 8.64 3.17
N ILE A 150 -4.53 9.65 2.59
CA ILE A 150 -3.92 10.46 1.51
C ILE A 150 -2.67 11.21 2.02
N LEU A 151 -2.75 11.82 3.21
CA LEU A 151 -1.58 12.50 3.80
C LEU A 151 -0.47 11.51 4.17
N ASP A 152 -0.84 10.34 4.66
CA ASP A 152 0.06 9.24 5.00
C ASP A 152 0.87 8.79 3.78
N ASP A 153 0.22 8.62 2.62
CA ASP A 153 0.87 8.28 1.34
C ASP A 153 1.90 9.35 0.92
N VAL A 154 1.54 10.64 1.04
CA VAL A 154 2.46 11.75 0.75
C VAL A 154 3.66 11.71 1.68
N ILE A 155 3.43 11.57 2.99
CA ILE A 155 4.49 11.53 3.98
C ILE A 155 5.39 10.31 3.76
N ALA A 156 4.82 9.14 3.43
CA ALA A 156 5.58 7.92 3.15
C ALA A 156 6.47 8.06 1.90
N LEU A 157 5.95 8.64 0.81
CA LEU A 157 6.75 8.88 -0.40
C LEU A 157 7.85 9.93 -0.18
N ILE A 158 7.58 10.98 0.61
CA ILE A 158 8.61 11.95 1.02
C ILE A 158 9.66 11.25 1.90
N ALA A 159 9.24 10.45 2.88
CA ALA A 159 10.14 9.71 3.76
C ALA A 159 11.02 8.74 2.97
N MET A 160 10.47 8.05 1.96
CA MET A 160 11.25 7.21 1.05
C MET A 160 12.28 8.04 0.29
N THR A 161 11.85 9.18 -0.28
CA THR A 161 12.74 10.06 -1.04
C THR A 161 13.89 10.57 -0.18
N VAL A 162 13.60 11.05 1.04
CA VAL A 162 14.62 11.48 2.01
C VAL A 162 15.54 10.33 2.39
N PHE A 163 14.98 9.17 2.73
CA PHE A 163 15.75 7.98 3.06
C PHE A 163 16.75 7.64 1.94
N SER A 164 16.29 7.63 0.69
CA SER A 164 17.12 7.23 -0.43
C SER A 164 18.19 8.29 -0.80
N VAL A 165 17.89 9.59 -0.67
CA VAL A 165 18.88 10.67 -0.86
C VAL A 165 19.95 10.67 0.24
N VAL A 166 19.56 10.47 1.51
CA VAL A 166 20.46 10.62 2.66
C VAL A 166 21.32 9.37 2.90
N LEU A 167 20.76 8.17 2.72
CA LEU A 167 21.43 6.90 3.08
C LEU A 167 22.10 6.19 1.89
N GLY A 168 22.28 6.90 0.78
CA GLY A 168 23.21 6.52 -0.29
C GLY A 168 22.63 5.63 -1.37
N GLY A 169 21.35 5.75 -1.69
CA GLY A 169 20.80 5.19 -2.93
C GLY A 169 21.16 6.09 -4.10
N GLN A 170 21.66 5.53 -5.20
CA GLN A 170 21.48 6.18 -6.50
C GLN A 170 19.97 6.15 -6.79
N LEU A 171 19.26 7.20 -6.40
CA LEU A 171 17.89 7.44 -6.83
C LEU A 171 17.92 7.64 -8.34
N GLY A 172 17.80 6.54 -9.08
CA GLY A 172 17.43 6.62 -10.48
C GLY A 172 16.11 7.38 -10.59
N LEU A 173 15.90 8.09 -11.71
CA LEU A 173 14.67 8.84 -11.97
C LEU A 173 13.41 8.00 -11.74
N GLY A 174 13.48 6.67 -11.96
CA GLY A 174 12.40 5.71 -11.70
C GLY A 174 11.88 5.69 -10.25
N GLY A 175 12.74 5.92 -9.26
CA GLY A 175 12.32 5.95 -7.84
C GLY A 175 11.49 7.18 -7.46
N LEU A 176 11.59 8.26 -8.25
CA LEU A 176 10.82 9.50 -8.06
C LEU A 176 9.50 9.48 -8.83
N VAL A 177 9.35 8.60 -9.83
CA VAL A 177 8.15 8.53 -10.69
C VAL A 177 6.86 8.43 -9.86
N PRO A 178 6.75 7.59 -8.81
CA PRO A 178 5.53 7.51 -8.00
C PRO A 178 5.15 8.82 -7.33
N LEU A 179 6.13 9.51 -6.73
CA LEU A 179 5.92 10.79 -6.06
C LEU A 179 5.52 11.88 -7.07
N VAL A 180 6.21 11.96 -8.21
CA VAL A 180 5.90 12.93 -9.26
C VAL A 180 4.52 12.66 -9.85
N ALA A 181 4.18 11.40 -10.12
CA ALA A 181 2.87 11.02 -10.64
C ALA A 181 1.75 11.35 -9.65
N PHE A 182 1.93 11.01 -8.37
CA PHE A 182 0.95 11.31 -7.33
C PHE A 182 0.73 12.81 -7.16
N THR A 183 1.81 13.59 -7.05
CA THR A 183 1.74 15.05 -6.92
C THR A 183 1.13 15.71 -8.16
N ALA A 184 1.48 15.27 -9.37
CA ALA A 184 0.85 15.72 -10.60
C ALA A 184 -0.66 15.46 -10.59
N GLY A 185 -1.10 14.27 -10.17
CA GLY A 185 -2.51 13.95 -10.00
C GLY A 185 -3.22 14.90 -9.01
N LEU A 186 -2.61 15.18 -7.86
CA LEU A 186 -3.14 16.12 -6.88
C LEU A 186 -3.31 17.55 -7.44
N PHE A 187 -2.34 18.04 -8.21
CA PHE A 187 -2.42 19.36 -8.83
C PHE A 187 -3.49 19.43 -9.91
N ILE A 188 -3.58 18.39 -10.74
CA ILE A 188 -4.54 18.33 -11.85
C ILE A 188 -5.98 18.19 -11.34
N LYS A 189 -6.21 17.59 -10.18
CA LYS A 189 -7.55 17.44 -9.57
C LYS A 189 -8.34 18.74 -9.45
N LYS A 190 -7.67 19.90 -9.41
CA LYS A 190 -8.34 21.21 -9.32
C LYS A 190 -9.01 21.66 -10.62
N TYR A 191 -8.68 21.05 -11.75
CA TYR A 191 -9.18 21.44 -13.07
C TYR A 191 -10.29 20.49 -13.55
N THR A 192 -11.18 21.00 -14.40
CA THR A 192 -12.30 20.23 -14.98
C THR A 192 -11.84 19.01 -15.79
N LEU A 193 -10.61 19.04 -16.32
CA LEU A 193 -9.98 17.93 -17.04
C LEU A 193 -9.70 16.71 -16.14
N ALA A 194 -9.68 16.87 -14.82
CA ALA A 194 -9.38 15.80 -13.87
C ALA A 194 -10.33 14.62 -13.97
N ASP A 195 -11.62 14.85 -14.20
CA ASP A 195 -12.60 13.77 -14.27
C ASP A 195 -12.46 12.95 -15.56
N TYR A 196 -12.10 13.61 -16.68
CA TYR A 196 -11.82 12.94 -17.95
C TYR A 196 -10.54 12.11 -17.87
N LEU A 197 -9.44 12.72 -17.40
CA LEU A 197 -8.17 12.02 -17.19
C LEU A 197 -8.32 10.89 -16.16
N GLY A 198 -9.07 11.11 -15.09
CA GLY A 198 -9.35 10.13 -14.06
C GLY A 198 -10.05 8.90 -14.62
N LYS A 199 -11.08 9.07 -15.46
CA LYS A 199 -11.76 7.95 -16.14
C LYS A 199 -10.82 7.20 -17.09
N GLY A 200 -10.08 7.92 -17.94
CA GLY A 200 -9.17 7.31 -18.91
C GLY A 200 -8.04 6.52 -18.25
N THR A 201 -7.36 7.12 -17.27
CA THR A 201 -6.27 6.48 -16.52
C THR A 201 -6.77 5.31 -15.67
N SER A 202 -7.94 5.44 -15.04
CA SER A 202 -8.55 4.32 -14.29
C SER A 202 -8.89 3.15 -15.20
N MET A 203 -9.44 3.42 -16.39
CA MET A 203 -9.80 2.36 -17.35
C MET A 203 -8.56 1.66 -17.89
N ALA A 204 -7.57 2.41 -18.38
CA ALA A 204 -6.31 1.82 -18.86
C ALA A 204 -5.56 1.07 -17.75
N GLY A 205 -5.50 1.68 -16.55
CA GLY A 205 -4.89 1.08 -15.37
C GLY A 205 -5.54 -0.25 -15.00
N LYS A 206 -6.85 -0.26 -14.73
CA LYS A 206 -7.54 -1.47 -14.25
C LYS A 206 -7.52 -2.64 -15.22
N TRP A 207 -7.60 -2.37 -16.52
CA TRP A 207 -7.71 -3.44 -17.52
C TRP A 207 -6.37 -3.91 -18.09
N PHE A 208 -5.31 -3.09 -17.96
CA PHE A 208 -4.03 -3.40 -18.58
C PHE A 208 -2.86 -3.26 -17.59
N PHE A 209 -2.63 -2.07 -17.05
CA PHE A 209 -1.37 -1.81 -16.34
C PHE A 209 -1.32 -2.31 -14.89
N TYR A 210 -2.40 -2.17 -14.10
CA TYR A 210 -2.44 -2.63 -12.71
C TYR A 210 -2.34 -4.14 -12.60
N PRO A 211 -3.07 -4.95 -13.40
CA PRO A 211 -2.93 -6.40 -13.37
C PRO A 211 -1.49 -6.86 -13.71
N ILE A 212 -0.81 -6.19 -14.65
CA ILE A 212 0.61 -6.45 -14.94
C ILE A 212 1.49 -6.06 -13.76
N PHE A 213 1.31 -4.88 -13.17
CA PHE A 213 2.11 -4.42 -12.03
C PHE A 213 2.01 -5.39 -10.85
N PHE A 214 0.81 -5.63 -10.34
CA PHE A 214 0.61 -6.52 -9.18
C PHE A 214 0.95 -7.97 -9.51
N GLY A 215 0.60 -8.44 -10.70
CA GLY A 215 0.99 -9.76 -11.17
C GLY A 215 2.51 -9.93 -11.20
N SER A 216 3.25 -8.94 -11.72
CA SER A 216 4.71 -8.98 -11.82
C SER A 216 5.40 -9.07 -10.45
N ILE A 217 4.87 -8.38 -9.44
CA ILE A 217 5.35 -8.52 -8.05
C ILE A 217 5.21 -9.98 -7.61
N GLY A 218 4.03 -10.56 -7.81
CA GLY A 218 3.76 -11.96 -7.46
C GLY A 218 4.62 -12.96 -8.24
N LEU A 219 4.96 -12.69 -9.50
CA LEU A 219 5.81 -13.59 -10.31
C LEU A 219 7.20 -13.81 -9.70
N THR A 220 7.72 -12.77 -9.05
CA THR A 220 9.07 -12.74 -8.46
C THR A 220 9.10 -13.13 -6.99
N LEU A 221 7.92 -13.31 -6.38
CA LEU A 221 7.79 -13.68 -4.98
C LEU A 221 8.21 -15.14 -4.82
N THR A 222 9.11 -15.39 -3.88
CA THR A 222 9.49 -16.74 -3.45
C THR A 222 8.82 -17.08 -2.13
N LEU A 223 8.08 -18.19 -2.08
CA LEU A 223 7.46 -18.64 -0.83
C LEU A 223 8.53 -18.94 0.24
N PRO A 224 8.30 -18.55 1.50
CA PRO A 224 9.23 -18.82 2.58
C PRO A 224 9.35 -20.34 2.80
N SER A 225 10.56 -20.87 2.61
CA SER A 225 10.86 -22.31 2.75
C SER A 225 11.53 -22.69 4.07
N THR A 226 11.96 -21.70 4.87
CA THR A 226 12.69 -21.91 6.13
C THR A 226 11.90 -21.38 7.32
N SER A 227 11.98 -22.06 8.47
CA SER A 227 11.33 -21.67 9.73
C SER A 227 11.61 -20.22 10.12
N ASP A 228 12.86 -19.79 9.98
CA ASP A 228 13.30 -18.47 10.44
C ASP A 228 12.63 -17.33 9.66
N LYS A 229 12.42 -17.55 8.35
CA LYS A 229 11.69 -16.60 7.49
C LYS A 229 10.22 -16.51 7.86
N ILE A 230 9.60 -17.64 8.21
CA ILE A 230 8.21 -17.67 8.67
C ILE A 230 8.06 -16.90 9.99
N VAL A 231 8.99 -17.10 10.92
CA VAL A 231 9.02 -16.37 12.20
C VAL A 231 9.19 -14.87 11.96
N ALA A 232 10.11 -14.46 11.09
CA ALA A 232 10.29 -13.05 10.72
C ALA A 232 9.01 -12.44 10.13
N ILE A 233 8.34 -13.11 9.19
CA ILE A 233 7.07 -12.65 8.59
C ILE A 233 5.97 -12.46 9.64
N ILE A 234 5.85 -13.39 10.60
CA ILE A 234 4.88 -13.28 11.70
C ILE A 234 5.19 -12.07 12.56
N ILE A 235 6.44 -11.89 12.97
CA ILE A 235 6.89 -10.74 13.77
C ILE A 235 6.62 -9.44 13.02
N PHE A 236 7.01 -9.33 11.74
CA PHE A 236 6.76 -8.15 10.93
C PHE A 236 5.27 -7.85 10.78
N SER A 237 4.43 -8.87 10.62
CA SER A 237 2.98 -8.71 10.50
C SER A 237 2.37 -8.16 11.79
N ILE A 238 2.75 -8.73 12.94
CA ILE A 238 2.26 -8.27 14.25
C ILE A 238 2.71 -6.84 14.50
N LEU A 239 4.00 -6.55 14.30
CA LEU A 239 4.54 -5.21 14.53
C LEU A 239 3.95 -4.18 13.57
N ALA A 240 3.77 -4.51 12.29
CA ALA A 240 3.10 -3.64 11.33
C ALA A 240 1.68 -3.32 11.83
N ILE A 241 0.88 -4.32 12.22
CA ILE A 241 -0.48 -4.08 12.74
C ILE A 241 -0.45 -3.18 13.98
N LEU A 242 0.37 -3.52 14.99
CA LEU A 242 0.40 -2.81 16.27
C LEU A 242 0.91 -1.37 16.13
N THR A 243 2.05 -1.17 15.48
CA THR A 243 2.66 0.17 15.34
C THR A 243 1.72 1.14 14.65
N LYS A 244 0.99 0.68 13.63
CA LYS A 244 0.07 1.52 12.87
C LYS A 244 -1.24 1.77 13.62
N LEU A 245 -1.79 0.74 14.25
CA LEU A 245 -2.97 0.88 15.11
C LEU A 245 -2.69 1.89 16.23
N ILE A 246 -1.55 1.75 16.91
CA ILE A 246 -1.13 2.64 18.01
C ILE A 246 -0.84 4.05 17.49
N GLY A 247 -0.04 4.20 16.42
CA GLY A 247 0.31 5.51 15.88
C GLY A 247 -0.91 6.33 15.46
N SER A 248 -1.79 5.74 14.66
CA SER A 248 -3.01 6.41 14.22
C SER A 248 -4.02 6.64 15.36
N PHE A 249 -4.08 5.73 16.35
CA PHE A 249 -4.87 5.95 17.57
C PHE A 249 -4.36 7.17 18.37
N LEU A 250 -3.05 7.27 18.58
CA LEU A 250 -2.43 8.38 19.30
C LEU A 250 -2.69 9.71 18.58
N GLY A 251 -2.48 9.76 17.27
CA GLY A 251 -2.78 10.95 16.45
C GLY A 251 -4.26 11.37 16.53
N ALA A 252 -5.18 10.40 16.53
CA ALA A 252 -6.61 10.66 16.69
C ALA A 252 -6.95 11.18 18.10
N LYS A 253 -6.39 10.59 19.16
CA LYS A 253 -6.61 11.02 20.55
C LYS A 253 -6.07 12.43 20.81
N LEU A 254 -4.87 12.74 20.32
CA LEU A 254 -4.26 14.07 20.43
C LEU A 254 -5.09 15.14 19.70
N SER A 255 -5.88 14.73 18.71
CA SER A 255 -6.80 15.60 17.98
C SER A 255 -8.15 15.79 18.67
N GLY A 256 -8.33 15.28 19.90
CA GLY A 256 -9.54 15.44 20.69
C GLY A 256 -10.66 14.43 20.40
N LEU A 257 -10.41 13.39 19.61
CA LEU A 257 -11.42 12.36 19.30
C LEU A 257 -11.61 11.38 20.47
N SER A 258 -12.83 10.84 20.59
CA SER A 258 -13.15 9.84 21.63
C SER A 258 -12.35 8.55 21.40
N SER A 259 -12.12 7.78 22.47
CA SER A 259 -11.32 6.55 22.37
C SER A 259 -11.90 5.54 21.38
N SER A 260 -13.22 5.38 21.33
CA SER A 260 -13.88 4.48 20.38
C SER A 260 -13.64 4.89 18.93
N VAL A 261 -13.71 6.20 18.64
CA VAL A 261 -13.44 6.76 17.32
C VAL A 261 -11.95 6.62 16.97
N ALA A 262 -11.06 6.92 17.91
CA ALA A 262 -9.62 6.78 17.73
C ALA A 262 -9.22 5.32 17.45
N THR A 263 -9.81 4.33 18.13
CA THR A 263 -9.52 2.91 17.89
C THR A 263 -9.99 2.47 16.51
N ALA A 264 -11.16 2.94 16.07
CA ALA A 264 -11.64 2.68 14.72
C ALA A 264 -10.76 3.33 13.65
N ILE A 265 -10.29 4.57 13.87
CA ILE A 265 -9.33 5.21 12.98
C ILE A 265 -8.04 4.39 12.92
N GLY A 266 -7.51 3.98 14.07
CA GLY A 266 -6.35 3.09 14.15
C GLY A 266 -6.52 1.85 13.28
N ALA A 267 -7.64 1.13 13.44
CA ALA A 267 -7.97 -0.04 12.63
C ALA A 267 -8.13 0.28 11.14
N GLY A 268 -8.72 1.43 10.80
CA GLY A 268 -8.88 1.91 9.44
C GLY A 268 -7.58 2.20 8.70
N MET A 269 -6.48 2.40 9.45
CA MET A 269 -5.17 2.70 8.89
C MET A 269 -4.23 1.49 8.84
N VAL A 270 -4.64 0.33 9.37
CA VAL A 270 -3.82 -0.90 9.48
C VAL A 270 -3.57 -1.57 8.13
N SER A 271 -4.45 -1.40 7.14
CA SER A 271 -4.26 -2.01 5.83
C SER A 271 -2.97 -1.51 5.19
N ARG A 272 -2.17 -2.45 4.68
CA ARG A 272 -1.10 -2.16 3.72
C ARG A 272 -1.64 -2.53 2.35
N GLY A 273 -1.01 -2.05 1.30
CA GLY A 273 -1.44 -2.40 -0.05
C GLY A 273 -0.56 -1.74 -1.07
N GLU A 274 -1.19 -1.07 -2.00
CA GLU A 274 -0.59 -0.51 -3.20
C GLU A 274 0.69 0.27 -2.90
N MET A 275 0.64 1.21 -1.96
CA MET A 275 1.75 2.10 -1.65
C MET A 275 2.94 1.37 -1.02
N ALA A 276 2.70 0.43 -0.11
CA ALA A 276 3.77 -0.37 0.48
C ALA A 276 4.49 -1.21 -0.59
N LEU A 277 3.73 -1.78 -1.54
CA LEU A 277 4.28 -2.56 -2.66
C LEU A 277 5.09 -1.68 -3.62
N VAL A 278 4.63 -0.45 -3.88
CA VAL A 278 5.38 0.52 -4.68
C VAL A 278 6.72 0.85 -4.01
N ILE A 279 6.73 1.11 -2.70
CA ILE A 279 7.96 1.39 -1.96
C ILE A 279 8.89 0.18 -2.00
N ILE A 280 8.39 -1.04 -1.75
CA ILE A 280 9.19 -2.28 -1.87
C ILE A 280 9.83 -2.39 -3.25
N GLN A 281 9.07 -2.14 -4.32
CA GLN A 281 9.59 -2.21 -5.69
C GLN A 281 10.71 -1.18 -5.93
N ILE A 282 10.57 0.04 -5.39
CA ILE A 282 11.66 1.03 -5.43
C ILE A 282 12.90 0.51 -4.67
N GLY A 283 12.72 -0.13 -3.52
CA GLY A 283 13.80 -0.73 -2.75
C GLY A 283 14.55 -1.84 -3.49
N ILE A 284 13.83 -2.66 -4.26
CA ILE A 284 14.42 -3.69 -5.14
C ILE A 284 15.22 -3.01 -6.26
N SER A 285 14.61 -2.07 -6.98
CA SER A 285 15.24 -1.40 -8.12
C SER A 285 16.44 -0.55 -7.75
N SER A 286 16.51 -0.06 -6.51
CA SER A 286 17.64 0.70 -5.95
C SER A 286 18.70 -0.16 -5.26
N GLY A 287 18.50 -1.48 -5.20
CA GLY A 287 19.43 -2.42 -4.57
C GLY A 287 19.47 -2.34 -3.04
N ILE A 288 18.49 -1.69 -2.41
CA ILE A 288 18.40 -1.53 -0.95
C ILE A 288 17.94 -2.83 -0.30
N VAL A 289 17.05 -3.55 -0.97
CA VAL A 289 16.45 -4.79 -0.45
C VAL A 289 16.73 -5.95 -1.40
N SER A 290 17.24 -7.05 -0.85
CA SER A 290 17.45 -8.29 -1.61
C SER A 290 16.10 -8.95 -1.96
N GLN A 291 16.08 -9.74 -3.03
CA GLN A 291 14.86 -10.42 -3.49
C GLN A 291 14.21 -11.33 -2.43
N ASN A 292 15.04 -11.92 -1.55
CA ASN A 292 14.56 -12.75 -0.46
C ASN A 292 13.78 -11.93 0.57
N LEU A 293 14.35 -10.80 0.98
CA LEU A 293 13.71 -9.94 1.97
C LEU A 293 12.49 -9.19 1.41
N SER A 294 12.52 -8.83 0.13
CA SER A 294 11.35 -8.23 -0.51
C SER A 294 10.17 -9.20 -0.52
N SER A 295 10.41 -10.49 -0.75
CA SER A 295 9.38 -11.54 -0.65
C SER A 295 8.78 -11.61 0.76
N GLU A 296 9.60 -11.57 1.81
CA GLU A 296 9.14 -11.53 3.21
C GLU A 296 8.25 -10.29 3.46
N MET A 297 8.68 -9.11 3.02
CA MET A 297 7.90 -7.87 3.17
C MET A 297 6.59 -7.90 2.38
N ILE A 298 6.58 -8.43 1.15
CA ILE A 298 5.36 -8.54 0.32
C ILE A 298 4.36 -9.50 0.98
N VAL A 299 4.82 -10.64 1.49
CA VAL A 299 3.95 -11.58 2.22
C VAL A 299 3.38 -10.91 3.47
N THR A 300 4.18 -10.15 4.23
CA THR A 300 3.68 -9.34 5.36
C THR A 300 2.61 -8.32 4.90
N VAL A 301 2.80 -7.64 3.77
CA VAL A 301 1.80 -6.73 3.19
C VAL A 301 0.51 -7.48 2.84
N MET A 302 0.60 -8.68 2.27
CA MET A 302 -0.59 -9.50 1.99
C MET A 302 -1.32 -9.92 3.27
N ILE A 303 -0.60 -10.39 4.29
CA ILE A 303 -1.19 -10.80 5.57
C ILE A 303 -1.92 -9.63 6.22
N THR A 304 -1.26 -8.49 6.34
CA THR A 304 -1.87 -7.28 6.94
C THR A 304 -3.06 -6.78 6.13
N THR A 305 -3.04 -6.90 4.80
CA THR A 305 -4.19 -6.63 3.92
C THR A 305 -5.38 -7.52 4.23
N ILE A 306 -5.16 -8.82 4.38
CA ILE A 306 -6.20 -9.82 4.66
C ILE A 306 -6.79 -9.61 6.06
N VAL A 307 -5.95 -9.28 7.03
CA VAL A 307 -6.35 -9.07 8.43
C VAL A 307 -7.11 -7.76 8.63
N ALA A 308 -6.82 -6.71 7.86
CA ALA A 308 -7.37 -5.37 8.10
C ALA A 308 -8.92 -5.32 8.09
N PRO A 309 -9.64 -5.91 7.11
CA PRO A 309 -11.11 -5.98 7.16
C PRO A 309 -11.67 -6.68 8.40
N LEU A 310 -10.97 -7.71 8.91
CA LEU A 310 -11.39 -8.46 10.10
C LEU A 310 -11.34 -7.59 11.36
N ILE A 311 -10.35 -6.69 11.45
CA ILE A 311 -10.21 -5.74 12.55
C ILE A 311 -11.19 -4.57 12.40
N MET A 312 -11.34 -4.02 11.18
CA MET A 312 -12.15 -2.82 10.92
C MET A 312 -13.65 -3.04 11.13
N LYS A 313 -14.22 -4.12 10.58
CA LYS A 313 -15.67 -4.36 10.57
C LYS A 313 -16.32 -4.27 11.96
N PRO A 314 -15.85 -4.97 13.02
CA PRO A 314 -16.46 -4.89 14.35
C PRO A 314 -16.35 -3.49 14.96
N LEU A 315 -15.24 -2.79 14.75
CA LEU A 315 -15.00 -1.47 15.33
C LEU A 315 -15.84 -0.37 14.66
N PHE A 316 -16.05 -0.45 13.34
CA PHE A 316 -16.92 0.49 12.62
C PHE A 316 -18.40 0.31 12.94
N LYS A 317 -18.83 -0.94 13.20
CA LYS A 317 -20.21 -1.25 13.61
C LYS A 317 -20.59 -0.56 14.92
N ASN A 318 -19.65 -0.45 15.85
CA ASN A 318 -19.87 0.10 17.20
C ASN A 318 -19.90 1.64 17.24
N ILE A 319 -19.52 2.31 16.15
CA ILE A 319 -19.59 3.77 16.08
C ILE A 319 -20.98 4.15 15.58
N LYS A 320 -21.77 4.84 16.41
CA LYS A 320 -23.07 5.39 15.97
C LYS A 320 -22.86 6.36 14.82
N LYS A 321 -23.79 6.40 13.86
CA LYS A 321 -23.78 7.46 12.85
C LYS A 321 -23.95 8.80 13.59
N PRO A 322 -23.03 9.77 13.44
CA PRO A 322 -23.36 11.15 13.77
C PRO A 322 -24.50 11.62 12.86
#